data_AF-A0A061NZY8-F1
#
_entry.id   AF-A0A061NZY8-F1
#
_cell.length_a   1.000
_cell.length_b   1.000
_cell.length_c   1.000
_cell.angle_alpha   90.00
_cell.angle_beta   90.00
_cell.angle_gamma   90.00
#
_symmetry.space_group_name_H-M   'P 1'
#
loop_
_entity.id
_entity.type
_entity.pdbx_description
1 polymer ?
#
loop_
_entity_poly.entity_id
_entity_poly.type
_entity_poly.pdbx_seq_one_letter_code
_entity_poly.pdbx_strand_id
1 'polypeptide(L)'
;MHLQQPEHDLFTYISLEDATWHQHGVFWPSQEADKLITTEDGGAVLYIDKTSTKGTWIVTTLDPDYHFGSYFMPATERFLNGFLPWLTHGKI
;
A
#
# COMPACT_ATOMS: atom_id res chain seq x y z
N MET A 1 4.92 -10.94 -3.92
CA MET A 1 4.52 -9.99 -2.86
C MET A 1 3.68 -10.75 -1.86
N HIS A 2 3.74 -10.38 -0.59
CA HIS A 2 2.92 -10.94 0.47
C HIS A 2 2.51 -9.86 1.47
N LEU A 3 1.49 -10.17 2.27
CA LEU A 3 1.07 -9.33 3.38
C LEU A 3 2.00 -9.57 4.56
N GLN A 4 2.68 -8.52 5.02
CA GLN A 4 3.60 -8.59 6.15
C GLN A 4 2.87 -8.46 7.50
N GLN A 5 1.77 -7.72 7.52
CA GLN A 5 0.86 -7.54 8.66
C GLN A 5 -0.59 -7.81 8.20
N PRO A 6 -0.96 -9.07 7.90
CA PRO A 6 -2.25 -9.40 7.28
C PRO A 6 -3.48 -8.96 8.11
N GLU A 7 -3.31 -8.73 9.41
CA GLU A 7 -4.32 -8.24 10.34
C GLU A 7 -4.53 -6.71 10.31
N HIS A 8 -3.70 -5.96 9.58
CA HIS A 8 -3.82 -4.51 9.49
C HIS A 8 -5.17 -4.09 8.88
N ASP A 9 -5.79 -3.06 9.46
CA ASP A 9 -7.17 -2.62 9.14
C ASP A 9 -7.40 -2.34 7.65
N LEU A 10 -6.37 -1.87 6.94
CA LEU A 10 -6.35 -1.71 5.48
C LEU A 10 -6.85 -2.95 4.73
N PHE A 11 -6.51 -4.16 5.19
CA PHE A 11 -6.84 -5.40 4.50
C PHE A 11 -8.29 -5.85 4.69
N THR A 12 -9.09 -5.05 5.41
CA THR A 12 -10.56 -5.15 5.37
C THR A 12 -11.17 -4.39 4.18
N TYR A 13 -10.40 -3.49 3.55
CA TYR A 13 -10.83 -2.65 2.43
C TYR A 13 -10.24 -3.08 1.08
N ILE A 14 -9.03 -3.64 1.08
CA ILE A 14 -8.37 -4.15 -0.13
C ILE A 14 -7.80 -5.56 0.11
N SER A 15 -7.78 -6.39 -0.93
CA SER A 15 -7.03 -7.65 -0.91
C SER A 15 -5.58 -7.47 -1.40
N LEU A 16 -4.74 -8.50 -1.25
CA LEU A 16 -3.41 -8.50 -1.87
C LEU A 16 -3.49 -8.44 -3.40
N GLU A 17 -4.50 -9.06 -4.02
CA GLU A 17 -4.70 -9.01 -5.47
C GLU A 17 -5.01 -7.58 -5.94
N ASP A 18 -5.78 -6.84 -5.13
CA ASP A 18 -6.04 -5.41 -5.35
C ASP A 18 -4.83 -4.54 -5.05
N ALA A 19 -3.66 -5.09 -4.74
CA ALA A 19 -2.39 -4.37 -4.62
C ALA A 19 -1.27 -5.04 -5.44
N THR A 20 -1.61 -5.93 -6.38
CA THR A 20 -0.66 -6.71 -7.18
C THR A 20 -0.69 -6.33 -8.66
N TRP A 21 0.18 -5.39 -9.05
CA TRP A 21 0.49 -5.04 -10.45
C TRP A 21 1.91 -4.47 -10.55
N HIS A 22 2.18 -3.71 -11.61
CA HIS A 22 3.43 -2.98 -11.82
C HIS A 22 3.82 -2.13 -10.59
N GLN A 23 5.09 -2.18 -10.21
CA GLN A 23 5.64 -1.45 -9.06
C GLN A 23 6.97 -0.80 -9.45
N HIS A 24 7.24 0.38 -8.89
CA HIS A 24 8.46 1.15 -9.13
C HIS A 24 9.54 0.82 -8.09
N GLY A 25 9.97 -0.44 -8.05
CA GLY A 25 10.95 -0.93 -7.07
C GLY A 25 10.37 -1.14 -5.67
N VAL A 26 11.21 -0.98 -4.65
CA VAL A 26 10.88 -1.16 -3.22
C VAL A 26 11.59 -0.13 -2.35
N PHE A 27 11.01 0.16 -1.19
CA PHE A 27 11.65 0.94 -0.14
C PHE A 27 12.29 0.04 0.92
N TRP A 28 13.27 0.59 1.63
CA TRP A 28 13.88 -0.02 2.82
C TRP A 28 13.73 0.96 4.00
N PRO A 29 12.50 1.10 4.56
CA PRO A 29 12.23 2.07 5.62
C PRO A 29 12.89 1.65 6.94
N SER A 30 12.82 2.52 7.96
CA SER A 30 13.31 2.20 9.31
C SER A 30 12.52 1.03 9.91
N GLN A 31 13.06 0.39 10.95
CA GLN A 31 12.44 -0.78 11.58
C GLN A 31 11.14 -0.44 12.33
N GLU A 32 10.94 0.84 12.64
CA GLU A 32 9.75 1.38 13.30
C GLU A 32 8.59 1.62 12.30
N ALA A 33 8.86 1.54 10.99
CA ALA A 33 7.82 1.65 9.98
C ALA A 33 7.04 0.35 9.83
N ASP A 34 5.72 0.46 9.77
CA ASP A 34 4.80 -0.65 9.55
C ASP A 34 4.80 -1.01 8.06
N LYS A 35 5.65 -1.97 7.67
CA LYS A 35 5.60 -2.57 6.33
C LYS A 35 4.33 -3.41 6.22
N LEU A 36 3.45 -3.07 5.28
CA LEU A 36 2.17 -3.75 5.08
C LEU A 36 2.25 -4.78 3.94
N ILE A 37 2.86 -4.40 2.82
CA ILE A 37 3.08 -5.27 1.65
C ILE A 37 4.58 -5.27 1.33
N THR A 38 5.13 -6.47 1.18
CA THR A 38 6.57 -6.68 0.94
C THR A 38 6.82 -7.65 -0.21
N THR A 39 8.00 -7.54 -0.81
CA THR A 39 8.61 -8.58 -1.64
C THR A 39 9.20 -9.69 -0.75
N GLU A 40 9.54 -10.84 -1.34
CA GLU A 40 10.08 -12.01 -0.59
C GLU A 40 11.39 -11.70 0.14
N ASP A 41 12.19 -10.77 -0.38
CA ASP A 41 13.43 -10.28 0.24
C ASP A 41 13.20 -9.17 1.28
N GLY A 42 11.94 -8.82 1.57
CA GLY A 42 11.55 -7.91 2.64
C GLY A 42 11.50 -6.42 2.26
N GLY A 43 11.71 -6.10 0.98
CA GLY A 43 11.55 -4.75 0.44
C GLY A 43 10.08 -4.30 0.51
N ALA A 44 9.84 -3.07 0.99
CA ALA A 44 8.50 -2.54 1.18
C ALA A 44 7.92 -2.00 -0.13
N VAL A 45 6.75 -2.50 -0.49
CA VAL A 45 5.92 -1.95 -1.58
C VAL A 45 4.91 -0.97 -1.04
N LEU A 46 4.35 -1.22 0.15
CA LEU A 46 3.47 -0.31 0.88
C LEU A 46 3.85 -0.33 2.36
N TYR A 47 4.08 0.84 2.96
CA TYR A 47 4.36 0.96 4.38
C TYR A 47 3.72 2.22 4.99
N ILE A 48 3.55 2.21 6.30
CA ILE A 48 3.14 3.35 7.10
C ILE A 48 4.29 3.78 8.01
N ASP A 49 4.56 5.08 8.07
CA ASP A 49 5.53 5.66 8.99
C ASP A 49 4.89 6.80 9.79
N LYS A 50 4.87 6.62 11.10
CA LYS A 50 4.34 7.57 12.09
C LYS A 50 5.44 8.20 12.95
N THR A 51 6.71 7.90 12.67
CA THR A 51 7.85 8.22 13.53
C THR A 51 8.82 9.21 12.89
N SER A 52 9.00 9.16 11.57
CA SER A 52 9.94 10.05 10.87
C SER A 52 9.50 11.52 10.87
N THR A 53 8.20 11.78 11.04
CA THR A 53 7.65 13.15 11.09
C THR A 53 6.57 13.29 12.15
N LYS A 54 6.00 14.49 12.30
CA LYS A 54 4.83 14.74 13.17
C LYS A 54 3.49 14.35 12.51
N GLY A 55 3.51 13.87 11.27
CA GLY A 55 2.35 13.35 10.56
C GLY A 55 2.48 11.86 10.28
N THR A 56 1.44 11.28 9.69
CA THR A 56 1.46 9.89 9.21
C THR A 56 1.75 9.86 7.72
N TRP A 57 2.76 9.11 7.34
CA TRP A 57 3.09 8.84 5.94
C TRP A 57 2.58 7.47 5.57
N ILE A 58 1.89 7.40 4.44
CA ILE A 58 1.46 6.15 3.82
C ILE A 58 2.12 6.15 2.46
N VAL A 59 3.10 5.28 2.29
CA VAL A 59 4.05 5.36 1.18
C VAL A 59 4.00 4.07 0.39
N THR A 60 3.84 4.19 -0.93
CA THR A 60 3.79 3.06 -1.83
C THR A 60 4.64 3.26 -3.08
N THR A 61 5.23 2.18 -3.59
CA THR A 61 5.89 2.19 -4.92
C THR A 61 4.91 1.91 -6.06
N LEU A 62 3.62 1.74 -5.73
CA LEU A 62 2.54 1.66 -6.70
C LEU A 62 2.13 3.07 -7.14
N ASP A 63 1.81 3.22 -8.42
CA ASP A 63 1.32 4.44 -9.08
C ASP A 63 -0.15 4.27 -9.54
N PRO A 64 -1.10 4.10 -8.59
CA PRO A 64 -2.47 3.70 -8.92
C PRO A 64 -3.21 4.77 -9.72
N ASP A 65 -2.91 6.05 -9.50
CA ASP A 65 -3.51 7.19 -10.18
C ASP A 65 -3.15 7.26 -11.66
N TYR A 66 -1.86 7.12 -12.01
CA TYR A 66 -1.41 7.07 -13.40
C TYR A 66 -2.03 5.90 -14.16
N HIS A 67 -1.97 4.71 -13.57
CA HIS A 67 -2.50 3.49 -14.19
C HIS A 67 -4.03 3.48 -14.30
N PHE A 68 -4.73 4.00 -13.30
CA PHE A 68 -6.18 4.19 -13.36
C PHE A 68 -6.56 5.18 -14.46
N GLY A 69 -5.91 6.35 -14.50
CA GLY A 69 -6.16 7.38 -15.51
C GLY A 69 -5.80 6.97 -16.94
N SER A 70 -4.98 5.93 -17.11
CA SER A 70 -4.59 5.39 -18.41
C SER A 70 -5.45 4.21 -18.88
N TYR A 71 -6.44 3.77 -18.08
CA TYR A 71 -7.46 2.76 -18.44
C TYR A 71 -6.95 1.37 -18.86
N PHE A 72 -5.74 0.98 -18.47
CA PHE A 72 -5.17 -0.32 -18.87
C PHE A 72 -4.91 -1.29 -17.71
N MET A 73 -5.17 -0.89 -16.46
CA MET A 73 -4.90 -1.72 -15.28
C MET A 73 -6.13 -1.80 -14.36
N PRO A 74 -7.07 -2.73 -14.57
CA PRO A 74 -8.30 -2.83 -13.77
C PRO A 74 -8.08 -3.03 -12.26
N ALA A 75 -6.92 -3.55 -11.86
CA ALA A 75 -6.57 -3.71 -10.45
C ALA A 75 -6.46 -2.37 -9.71
N THR A 76 -6.09 -1.27 -10.40
CA THR A 76 -5.94 0.02 -9.74
C THR A 76 -7.28 0.67 -9.41
N GLU A 77 -8.33 0.41 -10.19
CA GLU A 77 -9.69 0.81 -9.82
C GLU A 77 -10.13 0.12 -8.53
N ARG A 78 -9.90 -1.19 -8.41
CA ARG A 78 -10.23 -1.93 -7.18
C ARG A 78 -9.41 -1.46 -5.99
N PHE A 79 -8.11 -1.20 -6.19
CA PHE A 79 -7.26 -0.61 -5.17
C PHE A 79 -7.81 0.72 -4.68
N LEU A 80 -8.08 1.67 -5.59
CA LEU A 80 -8.55 3.00 -5.23
C LEU A 80 -9.95 2.96 -4.57
N ASN A 81 -10.82 2.06 -5.04
CA ASN A 81 -12.14 1.83 -4.45
C ASN A 81 -12.10 1.34 -3.00
N GLY A 82 -11.03 0.66 -2.57
CA GLY A 82 -10.84 0.26 -1.17
C GLY A 82 -9.93 1.22 -0.39
N PHE A 83 -8.82 1.65 -0.99
CA PHE A 83 -7.80 2.48 -0.35
C PHE A 83 -8.32 3.86 0.03
N LEU A 84 -9.09 4.53 -0.84
CA LEU A 84 -9.61 5.87 -0.53
C LEU A 84 -10.64 5.83 0.62
N PRO A 85 -11.62 4.90 0.67
CA PRO A 85 -12.46 4.73 1.86
C PRO A 85 -11.69 4.36 3.13
N TRP A 86 -10.64 3.55 3.02
CA TRP A 86 -9.78 3.26 4.18
C TRP A 86 -9.10 4.53 4.71
N LEU A 87 -8.65 5.43 3.85
CA LEU A 87 -8.09 6.72 4.31
C LEU A 87 -9.10 7.58 5.08
N THR A 88 -10.39 7.48 4.77
CA THR A 88 -11.43 8.31 5.40
C THR A 88 -12.06 7.67 6.64
N HIS A 89 -12.11 6.34 6.71
CA HIS A 89 -12.87 5.61 7.75
C HIS A 89 -12.07 4.52 8.46
N GLY A 90 -10.92 4.15 7.91
CA GLY A 90 -10.05 3.13 8.47
C GLY A 90 -9.28 3.61 9.70
N LYS A 91 -8.64 2.64 10.36
CA LYS A 91 -7.71 2.89 11.45
C LYS A 91 -6.31 2.98 10.87
N ILE A 92 -5.77 4.19 10.89
CA ILE A 92 -4.41 4.49 10.40
C ILE A 92 -3.42 4.33 11.53
#